data_AF-A0A350UAG8-F1
#
_entry.id   AF-A0A350UAG8-F1
#
_cell.length_a   1.000
_cell.length_b   1.000
_cell.length_c   1.000
_cell.angle_alpha   90.00
_cell.angle_beta   90.00
_cell.angle_gamma   90.00
#
_symmetry.space_group_name_H-M   'P 1'
#
loop_
_entity.id
_entity.type
_entity.pdbx_description
1 polymer ?
#
loop_
_entity_poly.entity_id
_entity_poly.type
_entity_poly.pdbx_seq_one_letter_code
_entity_poly.pdbx_strand_id
1 'polypeptide(L)'
;MNAKQRLFSVLDGKKADRIPNLNIVMQFAASQIGVPYSVYCKQHEKLVEGNITCAERYGLDCVTTMSDPMKEASAFGAEVIFPEDGVPYSRKKLLADESTLLKLTVTAPCDSERMSQSVFAIERYKRLLGDDMPIIGWVEGCFAEAADLRGVNELMYDLIDDETFVLDLMELCLEQAVLFAKAQVEAGADIIGIGDAIASVAGPVYYQKYALPYEIRLLAAIREMGAKTKLHICGNTTPFLAHLPADYCDIIDLDWMVPLDKAAALVGDRCALSGNYDPVAVLMQGTTADVRNAVVACSRAGAAKYISAAGCEVPKATPEENFLAVAETLRELA
;
A
#
# COMPACT_ATOMS: atom_id res chain seq x y z
N MET A 1 -10.48 -21.52 8.50
CA MET A 1 -11.06 -20.48 7.62
C MET A 1 -10.12 -20.30 6.43
N ASN A 2 -10.61 -19.94 5.24
CA ASN A 2 -9.71 -19.48 4.17
C ASN A 2 -9.16 -18.07 4.50
N ALA A 3 -8.19 -17.58 3.72
CA ALA A 3 -7.54 -16.30 4.00
C ALA A 3 -8.53 -15.12 3.93
N LYS A 4 -9.45 -15.14 2.96
CA LYS A 4 -10.46 -14.09 2.80
C LYS A 4 -11.41 -14.02 3.99
N GLN A 5 -11.95 -15.18 4.41
CA GLN A 5 -12.80 -15.30 5.59
C GLN A 5 -12.08 -14.82 6.86
N ARG A 6 -10.80 -15.16 7.02
CA ARG A 6 -9.97 -14.76 8.17
C ARG A 6 -9.82 -13.25 8.24
N LEU A 7 -9.37 -12.63 7.15
CA LEU A 7 -9.18 -11.19 7.09
C LEU A 7 -10.51 -10.45 7.33
N PHE A 8 -11.56 -10.82 6.60
CA PHE A 8 -12.84 -10.11 6.68
C PHE A 8 -13.53 -10.30 8.04
N SER A 9 -13.32 -11.44 8.71
CA SER A 9 -13.77 -11.62 10.10
C SER A 9 -13.11 -10.61 11.03
N VAL A 10 -11.79 -10.39 10.90
CA VAL A 10 -11.08 -9.37 11.71
C VAL A 10 -11.59 -7.97 11.40
N LEU A 11 -11.78 -7.60 10.13
CA LEU A 11 -12.30 -6.28 9.76
C LEU A 11 -13.70 -6.02 10.36
N ASP A 12 -14.54 -7.05 10.37
CA ASP A 12 -15.89 -7.03 10.95
C ASP A 12 -15.89 -7.05 12.50
N GLY A 13 -14.73 -7.16 13.16
CA GLY A 13 -14.63 -7.30 14.62
C GLY A 13 -15.10 -8.66 15.14
N LYS A 14 -15.13 -9.68 14.28
CA LYS A 14 -15.46 -11.06 14.61
C LYS A 14 -14.20 -11.85 14.92
N LYS A 15 -14.36 -12.96 15.64
CA LYS A 15 -13.26 -13.88 15.92
C LYS A 15 -12.83 -14.59 14.63
N ALA A 16 -11.54 -14.50 14.31
CA ALA A 16 -10.88 -15.28 13.26
C ALA A 16 -10.17 -16.51 13.87
N ASP A 17 -9.72 -17.43 13.02
CA ASP A 17 -8.96 -18.62 13.43
C ASP A 17 -7.49 -18.34 13.75
N ARG A 18 -6.91 -17.25 13.22
CA ARG A 18 -5.65 -16.63 13.66
C ARG A 18 -5.56 -15.19 13.18
N ILE A 19 -4.58 -14.44 13.68
CA ILE A 19 -4.28 -13.09 13.18
C ILE A 19 -3.86 -13.17 11.69
N PRO A 20 -4.46 -12.36 10.79
CA PRO A 20 -4.06 -12.30 9.38
C PRO A 20 -2.65 -11.73 9.18
N ASN A 21 -1.95 -12.21 8.15
CA ASN A 21 -0.62 -11.79 7.74
C ASN A 21 -0.69 -11.04 6.40
N LEU A 22 -0.51 -9.72 6.41
CA LEU A 22 -0.59 -8.84 5.22
C LEU A 22 0.75 -8.16 4.91
N ASN A 23 1.89 -8.80 5.22
CA ASN A 23 3.21 -8.26 4.90
C ASN A 23 3.37 -7.92 3.41
N ILE A 24 3.99 -6.77 3.16
CA ILE A 24 4.29 -6.26 1.81
C ILE A 24 5.55 -6.95 1.28
N VAL A 25 5.49 -7.60 0.13
CA VAL A 25 6.60 -8.46 -0.35
C VAL A 25 7.33 -7.98 -1.61
N MET A 26 6.71 -7.20 -2.51
CA MET A 26 7.38 -6.46 -3.60
C MET A 26 8.70 -7.08 -4.14
N GLN A 27 9.87 -6.51 -3.86
CA GLN A 27 11.18 -6.99 -4.34
C GLN A 27 11.56 -8.35 -3.77
N PHE A 28 11.17 -8.64 -2.53
CA PHE A 28 11.32 -9.96 -1.95
C PHE A 28 10.54 -11.00 -2.76
N ALA A 29 9.32 -10.71 -3.21
CA ALA A 29 8.56 -11.64 -4.06
C ALA A 29 9.23 -11.91 -5.41
N ALA A 30 9.80 -10.88 -6.04
CA ALA A 30 10.57 -11.06 -7.27
C ALA A 30 11.81 -11.96 -7.07
N SER A 31 12.50 -11.84 -5.92
CA SER A 31 13.65 -12.68 -5.62
C SER A 31 13.26 -14.15 -5.40
N GLN A 32 12.07 -14.42 -4.86
CA GLN A 32 11.58 -15.79 -4.64
C GLN A 32 11.32 -16.57 -5.93
N ILE A 33 11.06 -15.87 -7.04
CA ILE A 33 10.85 -16.49 -8.35
C ILE A 33 12.05 -16.30 -9.29
N GLY A 34 13.16 -15.76 -8.77
CA GLY A 34 14.43 -15.63 -9.50
C GLY A 34 14.38 -14.69 -10.71
N VAL A 35 13.56 -13.64 -10.66
CA VAL A 35 13.48 -12.63 -11.75
C VAL A 35 13.97 -11.25 -11.29
N PRO A 36 14.55 -10.44 -12.18
CA PRO A 36 14.84 -9.04 -11.88
C PRO A 36 13.58 -8.27 -11.48
N TYR A 37 13.70 -7.34 -10.54
CA TYR A 37 12.54 -6.54 -10.09
C TYR A 37 11.88 -5.75 -11.23
N SER A 38 12.67 -5.23 -12.16
CA SER A 38 12.15 -4.59 -13.38
C SER A 38 11.21 -5.47 -14.20
N VAL A 39 11.43 -6.79 -14.26
CA VAL A 39 10.55 -7.73 -14.95
C VAL A 39 9.26 -7.91 -14.17
N TYR A 40 9.36 -8.08 -12.85
CA TYR A 40 8.22 -8.16 -11.95
C TYR A 40 7.29 -6.93 -12.05
N CYS A 41 7.84 -5.71 -12.10
CA CYS A 41 7.05 -4.48 -12.21
C CYS A 41 6.35 -4.28 -13.57
N LYS A 42 6.83 -4.95 -14.63
CA LYS A 42 6.32 -4.79 -16.00
C LYS A 42 5.37 -5.90 -16.43
N GLN A 43 5.53 -7.11 -15.90
CA GLN A 43 4.81 -8.30 -16.34
C GLN A 43 3.89 -8.79 -15.23
N HIS A 44 2.58 -8.61 -15.42
CA HIS A 44 1.59 -9.04 -14.45
C HIS A 44 1.67 -10.54 -14.12
N GLU A 45 2.12 -11.39 -15.06
CA GLU A 45 2.32 -12.82 -14.82
C GLU A 45 3.39 -13.08 -13.76
N LYS A 46 4.49 -12.33 -13.78
CA LYS A 46 5.59 -12.43 -12.81
C LYS A 46 5.21 -11.82 -11.47
N LEU A 47 4.46 -10.73 -11.49
CA LEU A 47 3.86 -10.18 -10.27
C LEU A 47 2.95 -11.21 -9.57
N VAL A 48 2.07 -11.85 -10.34
CA VAL A 48 1.13 -12.86 -9.82
C VAL A 48 1.86 -14.11 -9.32
N GLU A 49 2.83 -14.61 -10.08
CA GLU A 49 3.66 -15.76 -9.71
C GLU A 49 4.39 -15.50 -8.39
N GLY A 50 5.03 -14.33 -8.23
CA GLY A 50 5.76 -13.97 -7.02
C GLY A 50 4.87 -13.83 -5.79
N ASN A 51 3.73 -13.14 -5.91
CA ASN A 51 2.78 -13.00 -4.80
C ASN A 51 2.20 -14.35 -4.35
N ILE A 52 1.77 -15.21 -5.29
CA ILE A 52 1.23 -16.54 -4.95
C ILE A 52 2.31 -17.38 -4.28
N THR A 53 3.54 -17.38 -4.83
CA THR A 53 4.68 -18.09 -4.23
C THR A 53 4.92 -17.63 -2.80
N CYS A 54 4.92 -16.33 -2.54
CA CYS A 54 5.08 -15.80 -1.19
C CYS A 54 3.90 -16.13 -0.28
N ALA A 55 2.66 -16.06 -0.77
CA ALA A 55 1.48 -16.38 0.01
C ALA A 55 1.48 -17.84 0.47
N GLU A 56 1.82 -18.77 -0.41
CA GLU A 56 1.91 -20.20 -0.11
C GLU A 56 3.09 -20.50 0.83
N ARG A 57 4.26 -19.92 0.56
CA ARG A 57 5.51 -20.24 1.29
C ARG A 57 5.57 -19.60 2.68
N TYR A 58 5.14 -18.35 2.81
CA TYR A 58 5.24 -17.56 4.04
C TYR A 58 3.88 -17.28 4.69
N GLY A 59 2.83 -17.98 4.25
CA GLY A 59 1.51 -17.93 4.88
C GLY A 59 0.88 -16.53 4.88
N LEU A 60 1.03 -15.79 3.78
CA LEU A 60 0.33 -14.52 3.61
C LEU A 60 -1.17 -14.78 3.41
N ASP A 61 -1.97 -13.86 3.93
CA ASP A 61 -3.42 -13.90 3.87
C ASP A 61 -4.00 -12.94 2.83
N CYS A 62 -3.17 -12.48 1.88
CA CYS A 62 -3.58 -11.71 0.72
C CYS A 62 -2.58 -11.86 -0.44
N VAL A 63 -3.04 -11.49 -1.64
CA VAL A 63 -2.16 -11.17 -2.79
C VAL A 63 -2.40 -9.72 -3.20
N THR A 64 -1.37 -9.04 -3.72
CA THR A 64 -1.46 -7.60 -4.05
C THR A 64 -0.94 -7.28 -5.46
N THR A 65 -1.41 -6.19 -6.05
CA THR A 65 -0.86 -5.61 -7.29
C THR A 65 0.21 -4.54 -7.07
N MET A 66 0.52 -4.23 -5.82
CA MET A 66 1.53 -3.21 -5.49
C MET A 66 2.92 -3.61 -6.00
N SER A 67 3.57 -2.69 -6.70
CA SER A 67 4.92 -2.87 -7.25
C SER A 67 5.78 -1.60 -7.19
N ASP A 68 5.20 -0.43 -7.39
CA ASP A 68 5.91 0.84 -7.43
C ASP A 68 4.91 2.00 -7.55
N PRO A 69 5.32 3.23 -7.22
CA PRO A 69 4.40 4.39 -7.22
C PRO A 69 4.21 5.01 -8.63
N MET A 70 4.96 4.56 -9.64
CA MET A 70 5.06 5.27 -10.93
C MET A 70 4.02 4.84 -11.98
N LYS A 71 2.96 4.11 -11.60
CA LYS A 71 2.00 3.57 -12.58
C LYS A 71 1.09 4.68 -13.13
N GLU A 72 0.43 5.42 -12.26
CA GLU A 72 -0.40 6.57 -12.61
C GLU A 72 0.45 7.69 -13.24
N ALA A 73 1.61 8.01 -12.67
CA ALA A 73 2.53 9.01 -13.23
C ALA A 73 2.92 8.71 -14.68
N SER A 74 3.15 7.44 -15.02
CA SER A 74 3.45 7.04 -16.40
C SER A 74 2.27 7.27 -17.36
N ALA A 75 1.04 7.17 -16.86
CA ALA A 75 -0.16 7.38 -17.65
C ALA A 75 -0.37 8.86 -17.98
N PHE A 76 0.09 9.77 -17.11
CA PHE A 76 0.18 11.19 -17.42
C PHE A 76 1.33 11.54 -18.39
N GLY A 77 2.23 10.58 -18.68
CA GLY A 77 3.36 10.75 -19.60
C GLY A 77 4.70 10.96 -18.92
N ALA A 78 4.82 10.70 -17.61
CA ALA A 78 6.12 10.75 -16.94
C ALA A 78 7.08 9.68 -17.49
N GLU A 79 8.35 10.06 -17.69
CA GLU A 79 9.39 9.13 -18.11
C GLU A 79 9.79 8.24 -16.93
N VAL A 80 9.52 6.94 -17.02
CA VAL A 80 9.85 5.98 -15.95
C VAL A 80 11.11 5.19 -16.28
N ILE A 81 12.06 5.20 -15.36
CA ILE A 81 13.28 4.39 -15.40
C ILE A 81 13.02 3.12 -14.58
N PHE A 82 13.41 1.98 -15.15
CA PHE A 82 13.31 0.67 -14.50
C PHE A 82 14.71 0.11 -14.22
N PRO A 83 15.28 0.35 -13.03
CA PRO A 83 16.49 -0.34 -12.60
C PRO A 83 16.26 -1.85 -12.58
N GLU A 84 17.30 -2.64 -12.88
CA GLU A 84 17.18 -4.10 -12.93
C GLU A 84 16.59 -4.67 -11.62
N ASP A 85 17.13 -4.23 -10.48
CA ASP A 85 16.81 -4.68 -9.13
C ASP A 85 16.53 -3.51 -8.17
N GLY A 86 15.76 -2.52 -8.62
CA GLY A 86 15.37 -1.39 -7.78
C GLY A 86 14.01 -0.83 -8.18
N VAL A 87 13.39 -0.09 -7.26
CA VAL A 87 12.05 0.48 -7.48
C VAL A 87 12.09 1.45 -8.67
N PRO A 88 11.15 1.33 -9.63
CA PRO A 88 10.95 2.30 -10.70
C PRO A 88 10.85 3.73 -10.18
N TYR A 89 11.44 4.67 -10.91
CA TYR A 89 11.40 6.10 -10.56
C TYR A 89 11.41 6.97 -11.82
N SER A 90 11.00 8.23 -11.69
CA SER A 90 11.19 9.23 -12.73
C SER A 90 12.35 10.16 -12.38
N ARG A 91 13.23 10.42 -13.36
CA ARG A 91 14.32 11.40 -13.21
C ARG A 91 13.88 12.81 -13.57
N LYS A 92 12.90 12.94 -14.47
CA LYS A 92 12.41 14.22 -14.99
C LYS A 92 11.05 14.52 -14.37
N LYS A 93 10.93 15.70 -13.79
CA LYS A 93 9.66 16.22 -13.30
C LYS A 93 8.79 16.56 -14.50
N LEU A 94 7.68 15.85 -14.67
CA LEU A 94 6.75 16.13 -15.77
C LEU A 94 6.20 17.56 -15.65
N LEU A 95 5.93 17.99 -14.43
CA LEU A 95 5.42 19.31 -14.10
C LEU A 95 6.54 20.27 -13.67
N ALA A 96 7.73 20.19 -14.29
CA ALA A 96 8.77 21.22 -14.08
C ALA A 96 8.29 22.62 -14.51
N ASP A 97 7.46 22.67 -15.56
CA ASP A 97 6.68 23.85 -15.96
C ASP A 97 5.20 23.61 -15.59
N GLU A 98 4.68 24.44 -14.69
CA GLU A 98 3.30 24.35 -14.17
C GLU A 98 2.25 24.44 -15.28
N SER A 99 2.54 25.17 -16.37
CA SER A 99 1.63 25.30 -17.51
C SER A 99 1.32 23.96 -18.20
N THR A 100 2.16 22.94 -17.94
CA THR A 100 1.95 21.57 -18.42
C THR A 100 0.71 20.94 -17.82
N LEU A 101 0.32 21.30 -16.59
CA LEU A 101 -0.87 20.75 -15.92
C LEU A 101 -2.13 20.97 -16.76
N LEU A 102 -2.27 22.14 -17.40
CA LEU A 102 -3.42 22.48 -18.26
C LEU A 102 -3.58 21.57 -19.50
N LYS A 103 -2.55 20.78 -19.83
CA LYS A 103 -2.54 19.85 -20.96
C LYS A 103 -2.73 18.41 -20.53
N LEU A 104 -2.63 18.11 -19.22
CA LEU A 104 -2.80 16.77 -18.71
C LEU A 104 -4.29 16.42 -18.61
N THR A 105 -4.58 15.16 -18.86
CA THR A 105 -5.92 14.57 -18.74
C THR A 105 -5.77 13.19 -18.15
N VAL A 106 -6.79 12.74 -17.42
CA VAL A 106 -6.84 11.35 -16.94
C VAL A 106 -6.83 10.38 -18.12
N THR A 107 -6.19 9.24 -17.90
CA THR A 107 -6.05 8.15 -18.87
C THR A 107 -6.84 6.95 -18.38
N ALA A 108 -7.66 6.36 -19.26
CA ALA A 108 -8.36 5.13 -18.92
C ALA A 108 -7.37 3.99 -18.64
N PRO A 109 -7.56 3.16 -17.60
CA PRO A 109 -6.65 2.07 -17.26
C PRO A 109 -6.35 1.10 -18.40
N CYS A 110 -7.30 0.87 -19.31
CA CYS A 110 -7.10 0.04 -20.50
C CYS A 110 -6.20 0.67 -21.56
N ASP A 111 -6.07 1.99 -21.57
CA ASP A 111 -5.24 2.75 -22.51
C ASP A 111 -3.82 3.01 -21.96
N SER A 112 -3.58 2.69 -20.69
CA SER A 112 -2.25 2.74 -20.05
C SER A 112 -1.61 1.36 -20.02
N GLU A 113 -0.40 1.24 -20.58
CA GLU A 113 0.38 0.00 -20.55
C GLU A 113 0.58 -0.51 -19.13
N ARG A 114 0.81 0.37 -18.15
CA ARG A 114 1.16 -0.03 -16.77
C ARG A 114 -0.06 -0.25 -15.88
N MET A 115 -1.10 0.58 -15.99
CA MET A 115 -2.32 0.40 -15.21
C MET A 115 -3.06 -0.88 -15.64
N SER A 116 -3.10 -1.17 -16.94
CA SER A 116 -3.69 -2.42 -17.46
C SER A 116 -3.01 -3.67 -16.90
N GLN A 117 -1.70 -3.66 -16.62
CA GLN A 117 -1.03 -4.79 -15.96
C GLN A 117 -1.59 -5.07 -14.55
N SER A 118 -1.96 -4.05 -13.76
CA SER A 118 -2.61 -4.28 -12.46
C SER A 118 -3.98 -4.94 -12.63
N VAL A 119 -4.76 -4.47 -13.61
CA VAL A 119 -6.08 -5.05 -13.93
C VAL A 119 -5.94 -6.51 -14.35
N PHE A 120 -5.02 -6.83 -15.27
CA PHE A 120 -4.74 -8.20 -15.70
C PHE A 120 -4.22 -9.09 -14.56
N ALA A 121 -3.43 -8.54 -13.63
CA ALA A 121 -3.00 -9.25 -12.43
C ALA A 121 -4.19 -9.67 -11.57
N ILE A 122 -5.14 -8.75 -11.31
CA ILE A 122 -6.35 -9.02 -10.52
C ILE A 122 -7.21 -10.10 -11.18
N GLU A 123 -7.48 -9.98 -12.47
CA GLU A 123 -8.25 -11.00 -13.20
C GLU A 123 -7.56 -12.37 -13.14
N ARG A 124 -6.23 -12.38 -13.24
CA ARG A 124 -5.43 -13.60 -13.14
C ARG A 124 -5.50 -14.20 -11.73
N TYR A 125 -5.41 -13.39 -10.68
CA TYR A 125 -5.63 -13.86 -9.31
C TYR A 125 -7.03 -14.45 -9.15
N LYS A 126 -8.09 -13.79 -9.64
CA LYS A 126 -9.46 -14.33 -9.58
C LYS A 126 -9.59 -15.68 -10.25
N ARG A 127 -8.97 -15.87 -11.42
CA ARG A 127 -8.98 -17.17 -12.13
C ARG A 127 -8.24 -18.27 -11.37
N LEU A 128 -7.12 -17.95 -10.70
CA LEU A 128 -6.26 -18.93 -10.04
C LEU A 128 -6.69 -19.25 -8.60
N LEU A 129 -7.19 -18.26 -7.86
CA LEU A 129 -7.45 -18.33 -6.41
C LEU A 129 -8.94 -18.28 -6.05
N GLY A 130 -9.81 -17.94 -6.99
CA GLY A 130 -11.26 -17.83 -6.75
C GLY A 130 -11.59 -16.81 -5.66
N ASP A 131 -12.24 -17.29 -4.59
CA ASP A 131 -12.64 -16.50 -3.41
C ASP A 131 -11.90 -16.92 -2.13
N ASP A 132 -10.84 -17.71 -2.23
CA ASP A 132 -10.11 -18.21 -1.05
C ASP A 132 -9.11 -17.20 -0.47
N MET A 133 -8.62 -16.29 -1.32
CA MET A 133 -7.61 -15.29 -0.99
C MET A 133 -8.14 -13.90 -1.35
N PRO A 134 -8.06 -12.90 -0.44
CA PRO A 134 -8.42 -11.54 -0.77
C PRO A 134 -7.37 -10.93 -1.70
N ILE A 135 -7.86 -10.22 -2.72
CA ILE A 135 -7.00 -9.53 -3.69
C ILE A 135 -6.97 -8.04 -3.37
N ILE A 136 -5.77 -7.51 -3.15
CA ILE A 136 -5.53 -6.09 -2.87
C ILE A 136 -5.08 -5.43 -4.17
N GLY A 137 -5.97 -4.62 -4.76
CA GLY A 137 -5.58 -3.62 -5.77
C GLY A 137 -4.80 -2.48 -5.11
N TRP A 138 -4.15 -1.65 -5.91
CA TRP A 138 -3.34 -0.54 -5.39
C TRP A 138 -3.42 0.69 -6.28
N VAL A 139 -3.52 1.86 -5.66
CA VAL A 139 -3.42 3.18 -6.30
C VAL A 139 -2.48 4.08 -5.50
N GLU A 140 -1.89 5.05 -6.17
CA GLU A 140 -1.09 6.08 -5.50
C GLU A 140 -2.01 7.13 -4.84
N GLY A 141 -1.65 7.55 -3.63
CA GLY A 141 -2.31 8.64 -2.93
C GLY A 141 -2.07 9.95 -3.66
N CYS A 142 -3.06 10.85 -3.64
CA CYS A 142 -3.01 12.06 -4.44
C CYS A 142 -1.77 12.92 -4.12
N PHE A 143 -1.34 12.97 -2.85
CA PHE A 143 -0.23 13.81 -2.44
C PHE A 143 1.12 13.20 -2.85
N ALA A 144 1.27 11.88 -2.78
CA ALA A 144 2.40 11.16 -3.34
C ALA A 144 2.47 11.24 -4.86
N GLU A 145 1.36 11.03 -5.58
CA GLU A 145 1.31 11.15 -7.05
C GLU A 145 1.64 12.58 -7.51
N ALA A 146 1.13 13.60 -6.79
CA ALA A 146 1.51 14.99 -7.06
C ALA A 146 3.03 15.20 -6.89
N ALA A 147 3.65 14.57 -5.89
CA ALA A 147 5.09 14.62 -5.68
C ALA A 147 5.88 13.84 -6.74
N ASP A 148 5.33 12.75 -7.29
CA ASP A 148 5.95 12.02 -8.40
C ASP A 148 5.95 12.84 -9.69
N LEU A 149 4.90 13.64 -9.94
CA LEU A 149 4.77 14.48 -11.13
C LEU A 149 5.57 15.79 -11.03
N ARG A 150 5.52 16.46 -9.87
CA ARG A 150 6.11 17.79 -9.62
C ARG A 150 7.50 17.73 -8.99
N GLY A 151 7.79 16.66 -8.25
CA GLY A 151 8.94 16.55 -7.36
C GLY A 151 8.59 16.97 -5.93
N VAL A 152 9.08 16.22 -4.95
CA VAL A 152 8.81 16.44 -3.52
C VAL A 152 9.14 17.87 -3.08
N ASN A 153 10.34 18.37 -3.38
CA ASN A 153 10.78 19.67 -2.89
C ASN A 153 9.95 20.81 -3.47
N GLU A 154 9.67 20.74 -4.77
CA GLU A 154 8.88 21.72 -5.49
C GLU A 154 7.44 21.71 -4.99
N LEU A 155 6.82 20.54 -4.84
CA LEU A 155 5.48 20.43 -4.26
C LEU A 155 5.43 21.11 -2.88
N MET A 156 6.44 20.88 -2.02
CA MET A 156 6.47 21.49 -0.68
C MET A 156 6.62 23.02 -0.72
N TYR A 157 7.31 23.58 -1.71
CA TYR A 157 7.33 25.04 -1.93
C TYR A 157 6.01 25.56 -2.47
N ASP A 158 5.41 24.85 -3.43
CA ASP A 158 4.15 25.23 -4.06
C ASP A 158 2.98 25.24 -3.05
N LEU A 159 3.04 24.44 -1.98
CA LEU A 159 2.07 24.53 -0.86
C LEU A 159 1.97 25.93 -0.24
N ILE A 160 3.02 26.74 -0.39
CA ILE A 160 3.11 28.11 0.12
C ILE A 160 2.99 29.11 -1.04
N ASP A 161 3.71 28.86 -2.14
CA ASP A 161 3.91 29.83 -3.21
C ASP A 161 2.75 29.82 -4.23
N ASP A 162 2.16 28.66 -4.52
CA ASP A 162 1.01 28.53 -5.42
C ASP A 162 0.06 27.40 -4.98
N GLU A 163 -0.74 27.71 -3.96
CA GLU A 163 -1.76 26.80 -3.45
C GLU A 163 -2.78 26.38 -4.52
N THR A 164 -3.07 27.24 -5.50
CA THR A 164 -4.07 26.94 -6.54
C THR A 164 -3.57 25.84 -7.45
N PHE A 165 -2.31 25.95 -7.90
CA PHE A 165 -1.66 24.91 -8.68
C PHE A 165 -1.68 23.55 -7.97
N VAL A 166 -1.35 23.52 -6.67
CA VAL A 166 -1.36 22.26 -5.91
C VAL A 166 -2.77 21.66 -5.85
N LEU A 167 -3.79 22.48 -5.57
CA LEU A 167 -5.17 21.98 -5.50
C LEU A 167 -5.65 21.43 -6.85
N ASP A 168 -5.36 22.13 -7.96
CA ASP A 168 -5.70 21.67 -9.30
C ASP A 168 -5.00 20.35 -9.66
N LEU A 169 -3.72 20.21 -9.27
CA LEU A 169 -2.96 18.97 -9.43
C LEU A 169 -3.56 17.83 -8.61
N MET A 170 -3.91 18.08 -7.35
CA MET A 170 -4.50 17.08 -6.46
C MET A 170 -5.87 16.60 -6.95
N GLU A 171 -6.69 17.47 -7.54
CA GLU A 171 -7.94 17.07 -8.19
C GLU A 171 -7.69 16.14 -9.38
N LEU A 172 -6.71 16.46 -10.25
CA LEU A 172 -6.34 15.60 -11.37
C LEU A 172 -5.87 14.20 -10.90
N CYS A 173 -5.02 14.16 -9.87
CA CYS A 173 -4.54 12.91 -9.27
C CYS A 173 -5.71 12.09 -8.69
N LEU A 174 -6.66 12.75 -8.01
CA LEU A 174 -7.84 12.08 -7.47
C LEU A 174 -8.73 11.48 -8.55
N GLU A 175 -9.01 12.23 -9.63
CA GLU A 175 -9.80 11.73 -10.75
C GLU A 175 -9.16 10.48 -11.37
N GLN A 176 -7.83 10.48 -11.55
CA GLN A 176 -7.10 9.33 -12.08
C GLN A 176 -7.12 8.13 -11.12
N ALA A 177 -6.89 8.36 -9.83
CA ALA A 177 -6.89 7.32 -8.80
C ALA A 177 -8.27 6.66 -8.67
N VAL A 178 -9.35 7.44 -8.68
CA VAL A 178 -10.74 6.92 -8.65
C VAL A 178 -11.03 6.07 -9.90
N LEU A 179 -10.64 6.54 -11.08
CA LEU A 179 -10.83 5.81 -12.33
C LEU A 179 -10.07 4.48 -12.32
N PHE A 180 -8.84 4.48 -11.80
CA PHE A 180 -8.01 3.29 -11.72
C PHE A 180 -8.50 2.31 -10.66
N ALA A 181 -8.87 2.79 -9.46
CA ALA A 181 -9.49 1.98 -8.42
C ALA A 181 -10.75 1.28 -8.95
N LYS A 182 -11.62 1.99 -9.66
CA LYS A 182 -12.82 1.42 -10.26
C LYS A 182 -12.53 0.24 -11.17
N ALA A 183 -11.56 0.39 -12.09
CA ALA A 183 -11.19 -0.70 -12.99
C ALA A 183 -10.63 -1.93 -12.24
N GLN A 184 -9.90 -1.70 -11.14
CA GLN A 184 -9.39 -2.78 -10.29
C GLN A 184 -10.53 -3.51 -9.53
N VAL A 185 -11.50 -2.77 -9.01
CA VAL A 185 -12.69 -3.35 -8.36
C VAL A 185 -13.52 -4.15 -9.37
N GLU A 186 -13.76 -3.61 -10.56
CA GLU A 186 -14.49 -4.30 -11.64
C GLU A 186 -13.79 -5.60 -12.09
N ALA A 187 -12.45 -5.65 -12.05
CA ALA A 187 -11.68 -6.85 -12.31
C ALA A 187 -11.74 -7.89 -11.17
N GLY A 188 -12.20 -7.50 -9.99
CA GLY A 188 -12.42 -8.37 -8.83
C GLY A 188 -11.50 -8.12 -7.64
N ALA A 189 -10.90 -6.94 -7.51
CA ALA A 189 -10.20 -6.57 -6.28
C ALA A 189 -11.19 -6.48 -5.10
N ASP A 190 -10.81 -7.08 -3.97
CA ASP A 190 -11.59 -7.09 -2.74
C ASP A 190 -11.31 -5.87 -1.86
N ILE A 191 -10.06 -5.41 -1.92
CA ILE A 191 -9.55 -4.25 -1.20
C ILE A 191 -8.80 -3.38 -2.21
N ILE A 192 -8.91 -2.05 -2.12
CA ILE A 192 -7.98 -1.13 -2.78
C ILE A 192 -7.10 -0.49 -1.70
N GLY A 193 -5.80 -0.69 -1.84
CA GLY A 193 -4.78 0.00 -1.06
C GLY A 193 -4.39 1.34 -1.68
N ILE A 194 -4.10 2.31 -0.83
CA ILE A 194 -3.60 3.64 -1.18
C ILE A 194 -2.23 3.79 -0.52
N GLY A 195 -1.21 4.10 -1.32
CA GLY A 195 0.11 4.50 -0.82
C GLY A 195 0.27 6.00 -0.91
N ASP A 196 0.33 6.72 0.22
CA ASP A 196 0.58 8.17 0.24
C ASP A 196 1.90 8.47 0.97
N ALA A 197 3.00 7.94 0.45
CA ALA A 197 4.27 7.83 1.17
C ALA A 197 4.85 9.18 1.63
N ILE A 198 4.62 10.26 0.88
CA ILE A 198 5.22 11.57 1.15
C ILE A 198 4.37 12.43 2.10
N ALA A 199 3.15 11.99 2.45
CA ALA A 199 2.27 12.70 3.38
C ALA A 199 2.90 12.89 4.77
N SER A 200 3.78 11.96 5.20
CA SER A 200 4.44 12.05 6.51
C SER A 200 5.46 13.19 6.63
N VAL A 201 6.03 13.67 5.52
CA VAL A 201 7.03 14.74 5.55
C VAL A 201 6.43 16.14 5.44
N ALA A 202 5.14 16.26 5.11
CA ALA A 202 4.44 17.56 5.06
C ALA A 202 4.21 18.16 6.46
N GLY A 203 4.20 17.31 7.50
CA GLY A 203 3.84 17.71 8.85
C GLY A 203 2.32 17.86 9.05
N PRO A 204 1.86 17.96 10.31
CA PRO A 204 0.45 17.76 10.67
C PRO A 204 -0.50 18.81 10.08
N VAL A 205 -0.05 20.07 9.93
CA VAL A 205 -0.89 21.16 9.40
C VAL A 205 -1.12 20.99 7.90
N TYR A 206 -0.06 20.74 7.14
CA TYR A 206 -0.14 20.54 5.70
C TYR A 206 -0.81 19.20 5.36
N TYR A 207 -0.54 18.14 6.13
CA TYR A 207 -1.26 16.87 5.99
C TYR A 207 -2.78 17.06 6.07
N GLN A 208 -3.26 17.73 7.13
CA GLN A 208 -4.69 17.98 7.33
C GLN A 208 -5.31 18.85 6.23
N LYS A 209 -4.55 19.80 5.68
CA LYS A 209 -5.06 20.74 4.67
C LYS A 209 -5.02 20.16 3.26
N TYR A 210 -3.99 19.38 2.92
CA TYR A 210 -3.69 19.02 1.53
C TYR A 210 -3.75 17.52 1.25
N ALA A 211 -3.36 16.63 2.17
CA ALA A 211 -3.38 15.19 1.91
C ALA A 211 -4.69 14.54 2.38
N LEU A 212 -5.02 14.70 3.67
CA LEU A 212 -6.16 14.06 4.33
C LEU A 212 -7.51 14.26 3.60
N PRO A 213 -7.86 15.47 3.08
CA PRO A 213 -9.14 15.64 2.39
C PRO A 213 -9.25 14.78 1.13
N TYR A 214 -8.15 14.58 0.41
CA TYR A 214 -8.11 13.75 -0.80
C TYR A 214 -8.05 12.27 -0.47
N GLU A 215 -7.33 11.88 0.59
CA GLU A 215 -7.38 10.51 1.14
C GLU A 215 -8.83 10.13 1.50
N ILE A 216 -9.55 10.98 2.24
CA ILE A 216 -10.95 10.72 2.62
C ILE A 216 -11.85 10.58 1.38
N ARG A 217 -11.71 11.45 0.38
CA ARG A 217 -12.50 11.38 -0.86
C ARG A 217 -12.22 10.11 -1.65
N LEU A 218 -10.96 9.72 -1.78
CA LEU A 218 -10.56 8.50 -2.47
C LEU A 218 -11.06 7.25 -1.73
N LEU A 219 -10.89 7.20 -0.39
CA LEU A 219 -11.41 6.14 0.46
C LEU A 219 -12.94 6.00 0.34
N ALA A 220 -13.66 7.12 0.35
CA ALA A 220 -15.11 7.13 0.18
C ALA A 220 -15.52 6.59 -1.19
N ALA A 221 -14.88 7.05 -2.27
CA ALA A 221 -15.14 6.58 -3.63
C ALA A 221 -14.91 5.07 -3.78
N ILE A 222 -13.83 4.52 -3.22
CA ILE A 222 -13.55 3.08 -3.23
C ILE A 222 -14.65 2.30 -2.49
N ARG A 223 -15.10 2.79 -1.34
CA ARG A 223 -16.18 2.15 -0.56
C ARG A 223 -17.51 2.18 -1.29
N GLU A 224 -17.82 3.26 -2.00
CA GLU A 224 -19.02 3.35 -2.85
C GLU A 224 -19.00 2.32 -4.00
N MET A 225 -17.81 1.91 -4.46
CA MET A 225 -17.64 0.82 -5.43
C MET A 225 -17.83 -0.58 -4.81
N GLY A 226 -17.99 -0.68 -3.48
CA GLY A 226 -18.19 -1.93 -2.76
C GLY A 226 -16.92 -2.64 -2.32
N ALA A 227 -15.74 -2.04 -2.56
CA ALA A 227 -14.47 -2.57 -2.10
C ALA A 227 -14.11 -2.06 -0.70
N LYS A 228 -13.29 -2.84 0.01
CA LYS A 228 -12.67 -2.45 1.27
C LYS A 228 -11.47 -1.52 1.02
N THR A 229 -11.08 -0.73 2.02
CA THR A 229 -9.97 0.23 1.86
C THR A 229 -8.78 -0.07 2.76
N LYS A 230 -7.58 0.18 2.24
CA LYS A 230 -6.32 0.16 3.00
C LYS A 230 -5.56 1.46 2.74
N LEU A 231 -5.06 2.12 3.78
CA LEU A 231 -4.21 3.31 3.66
C LEU A 231 -2.85 3.04 4.27
N HIS A 232 -1.78 3.24 3.51
CA HIS A 232 -0.40 3.17 3.97
C HIS A 232 0.29 4.53 3.76
N ILE A 233 0.90 5.04 4.83
CA ILE A 233 1.73 6.25 4.81
C ILE A 233 3.08 5.86 5.40
N CYS A 234 4.13 5.94 4.58
CA CYS A 234 5.50 5.66 4.99
C CYS A 234 6.00 6.69 6.01
N GLY A 235 6.91 6.28 6.89
CA GLY A 235 7.55 7.17 7.86
C GLY A 235 6.70 7.54 9.07
N ASN A 236 7.22 8.47 9.87
CA ASN A 236 6.66 8.73 11.20
C ASN A 236 5.39 9.60 11.16
N THR A 237 4.23 8.95 11.19
CA THR A 237 2.91 9.62 11.28
C THR A 237 2.46 9.94 12.71
N THR A 238 3.29 9.67 13.73
CA THR A 238 3.01 9.99 15.15
C THR A 238 2.45 11.41 15.36
N PRO A 239 3.00 12.46 14.72
CA PRO A 239 2.53 13.83 14.91
C PRO A 239 1.07 14.09 14.51
N PHE A 240 0.48 13.24 13.67
CA PHE A 240 -0.88 13.41 13.16
C PHE A 240 -1.74 12.15 13.27
N LEU A 241 -1.41 11.20 14.15
CA LEU A 241 -2.21 9.99 14.39
C LEU A 241 -3.68 10.28 14.68
N ALA A 242 -3.96 11.38 15.40
CA ALA A 242 -5.33 11.78 15.73
C ALA A 242 -6.16 12.20 14.51
N HIS A 243 -5.49 12.50 13.39
CA HIS A 243 -6.10 12.95 12.14
C HIS A 243 -6.19 11.85 11.08
N LEU A 244 -5.66 10.66 11.35
CA LEU A 244 -5.79 9.55 10.42
C LEU A 244 -7.28 9.24 10.16
N PRO A 245 -7.66 8.87 8.92
CA PRO A 245 -9.05 8.74 8.50
C PRO A 245 -9.69 7.41 8.96
N ALA A 246 -9.58 7.08 10.25
CA ALA A 246 -10.03 5.81 10.82
C ALA A 246 -11.53 5.53 10.65
N ASP A 247 -12.36 6.57 10.53
CA ASP A 247 -13.80 6.43 10.26
C ASP A 247 -14.10 6.12 8.78
N TYR A 248 -13.17 6.41 7.88
CA TYR A 248 -13.31 6.27 6.44
C TYR A 248 -12.54 5.07 5.87
N CYS A 249 -11.55 4.55 6.61
CA CYS A 249 -10.68 3.45 6.17
C CYS A 249 -11.02 2.13 6.87
N ASP A 250 -10.96 0.98 6.17
CA ASP A 250 -11.09 -0.33 6.82
C ASP A 250 -9.76 -0.79 7.46
N ILE A 251 -8.61 -0.46 6.86
CA ILE A 251 -7.26 -0.84 7.32
C ILE A 251 -6.31 0.35 7.27
N ILE A 252 -5.76 0.75 8.41
CA ILE A 252 -4.62 1.68 8.46
C ILE A 252 -3.34 0.86 8.63
N ASP A 253 -2.43 0.97 7.68
CA ASP A 253 -1.15 0.25 7.63
C ASP A 253 0.00 1.17 8.06
N LEU A 254 0.52 0.93 9.26
CA LEU A 254 1.41 1.84 9.96
C LEU A 254 2.88 1.52 9.70
N ASP A 255 3.68 2.56 9.45
CA ASP A 255 5.15 2.47 9.45
C ASP A 255 5.69 2.05 10.83
N TRP A 256 6.86 1.39 10.86
CA TRP A 256 7.48 0.87 12.08
C TRP A 256 7.89 1.96 13.07
N MET A 257 8.07 3.19 12.60
CA MET A 257 8.37 4.34 13.45
C MET A 257 7.18 4.76 14.34
N VAL A 258 5.98 4.29 14.04
CA VAL A 258 4.75 4.67 14.74
C VAL A 258 4.55 3.82 16.00
N PRO A 259 4.30 4.39 17.18
CA PRO A 259 3.94 3.59 18.36
C PRO A 259 2.56 2.93 18.19
N LEU A 260 2.55 1.61 17.96
CA LEU A 260 1.35 0.82 17.67
C LEU A 260 0.31 0.91 18.80
N ASP A 261 0.75 0.91 20.06
CA ASP A 261 -0.10 1.02 21.25
C ASP A 261 -0.87 2.36 21.29
N LYS A 262 -0.19 3.46 20.95
CA LYS A 262 -0.83 4.79 20.86
C LYS A 262 -1.81 4.85 19.70
N ALA A 263 -1.44 4.30 18.54
CA ALA A 263 -2.34 4.23 17.40
C ALA A 263 -3.58 3.39 17.73
N ALA A 264 -3.41 2.24 18.38
CA ALA A 264 -4.51 1.37 18.83
C ALA A 264 -5.44 2.08 19.81
N ALA A 265 -4.90 2.80 20.79
CA ALA A 265 -5.69 3.58 21.75
C ALA A 265 -6.49 4.71 21.09
N LEU A 266 -5.93 5.35 20.05
CA LEU A 266 -6.60 6.44 19.32
C LEU A 266 -7.66 5.92 18.35
N VAL A 267 -7.36 4.88 17.59
CA VAL A 267 -8.26 4.31 16.58
C VAL A 267 -9.43 3.56 17.24
N GLY A 268 -9.16 2.81 18.31
CA GLY A 268 -10.13 1.93 18.94
C GLY A 268 -10.64 0.88 17.94
N ASP A 269 -11.96 0.75 17.82
CA ASP A 269 -12.60 -0.27 16.99
C ASP A 269 -13.03 0.24 15.60
N ARG A 270 -12.72 1.50 15.28
CA ARG A 270 -13.17 2.20 14.07
C ARG A 270 -12.64 1.57 12.79
N CYS A 271 -11.36 1.19 12.77
CA CYS A 271 -10.73 0.45 11.68
C CYS A 271 -9.76 -0.61 12.21
N ALA A 272 -9.25 -1.46 11.32
CA ALA A 272 -8.14 -2.35 11.65
C ALA A 272 -6.81 -1.61 11.58
N LEU A 273 -5.86 -2.05 12.40
CA LEU A 273 -4.46 -1.65 12.31
C LEU A 273 -3.63 -2.80 11.75
N SER A 274 -2.82 -2.49 10.73
CA SER A 274 -1.82 -3.38 10.14
C SER A 274 -0.43 -2.85 10.48
N GLY A 275 0.49 -3.76 10.83
CA GLY A 275 1.86 -3.42 11.17
C GLY A 275 2.25 -3.72 12.63
N ASN A 276 3.41 -3.32 13.13
CA ASN A 276 4.40 -2.56 12.39
C ASN A 276 5.82 -2.84 12.89
N TYR A 277 6.20 -4.10 13.07
CA TYR A 277 7.59 -4.40 13.44
C TYR A 277 8.59 -3.92 12.35
N ASP A 278 9.81 -3.60 12.76
CA ASP A 278 10.83 -3.00 11.90
C ASP A 278 11.26 -3.97 10.77
N PRO A 279 11.03 -3.62 9.49
CA PRO A 279 11.38 -4.49 8.36
C PRO A 279 12.89 -4.72 8.24
N VAL A 280 13.72 -3.77 8.66
CA VAL A 280 15.18 -3.86 8.54
C VAL A 280 15.78 -4.52 9.78
N ALA A 281 15.57 -3.93 10.95
CA ALA A 281 16.24 -4.38 12.17
C ALA A 281 15.72 -5.74 12.67
N VAL A 282 14.43 -6.04 12.46
CA VAL A 282 13.82 -7.29 12.92
C VAL A 282 13.82 -8.35 11.81
N LEU A 283 13.23 -8.07 10.64
CA LEU A 283 13.12 -9.10 9.61
C LEU A 283 14.46 -9.36 8.91
N MET A 284 15.13 -8.33 8.40
CA MET A 284 16.33 -8.52 7.60
C MET A 284 17.59 -8.82 8.42
N GLN A 285 17.80 -8.09 9.52
CA GLN A 285 19.04 -8.17 10.32
C GLN A 285 18.90 -8.97 11.61
N GLY A 286 17.67 -9.23 12.07
CA GLY A 286 17.40 -9.94 13.30
C GLY A 286 17.53 -11.45 13.17
N THR A 287 17.25 -12.15 14.27
CA THR A 287 17.12 -13.60 14.33
C THR A 287 15.66 -14.02 14.32
N THR A 288 15.37 -15.30 14.08
CA THR A 288 14.00 -15.85 14.22
C THR A 288 13.40 -15.63 15.60
N ALA A 289 14.22 -15.51 16.65
CA ALA A 289 13.76 -15.16 17.99
C ALA A 289 13.33 -13.69 18.09
N ASP A 290 14.07 -12.77 17.47
CA ASP A 290 13.70 -11.36 17.40
C ASP A 290 12.38 -11.17 16.64
N VAL A 291 12.21 -11.88 15.52
CA VAL A 291 10.95 -11.89 14.76
C VAL A 291 9.79 -12.40 15.61
N ARG A 292 9.94 -13.57 16.25
CA ARG A 292 8.92 -14.14 17.15
C ARG A 292 8.52 -13.13 18.23
N ASN A 293 9.51 -12.55 18.91
CA ASN A 293 9.27 -11.57 19.97
C ASN A 293 8.52 -10.34 19.45
N ALA A 294 8.90 -9.82 18.28
CA ALA A 294 8.26 -8.65 17.68
C ALA A 294 6.81 -8.92 17.26
N VAL A 295 6.54 -10.07 16.64
CA VAL A 295 5.18 -10.50 16.25
C VAL A 295 4.29 -10.64 17.48
N VAL A 296 4.78 -11.30 18.54
CA VAL A 296 4.06 -11.42 19.82
C VAL A 296 3.82 -10.05 20.45
N ALA A 297 4.83 -9.17 20.48
CA ALA A 297 4.69 -7.82 21.04
C ALA A 297 3.64 -7.00 20.28
N CYS A 298 3.67 -7.00 18.95
CA CYS A 298 2.70 -6.27 18.14
C CYS A 298 1.29 -6.86 18.28
N SER A 299 1.14 -8.18 18.37
CA SER A 299 -0.16 -8.83 18.61
C SER A 299 -0.82 -8.41 19.93
N ARG A 300 -0.03 -8.04 20.94
CA ARG A 300 -0.51 -7.56 22.25
C ARG A 300 -0.78 -6.07 22.27
N ALA A 301 0.02 -5.29 21.52
CA ALA A 301 -0.10 -3.84 21.45
C ALA A 301 -1.15 -3.36 20.45
N GLY A 302 -1.47 -4.18 19.44
CA GLY A 302 -2.44 -3.88 18.40
C GLY A 302 -3.86 -3.64 18.91
N ALA A 303 -4.68 -3.02 18.08
CA ALA A 303 -6.10 -2.81 18.33
C ALA A 303 -6.88 -4.15 18.40
N ALA A 304 -8.14 -4.12 18.84
CA ALA A 304 -9.01 -5.29 18.80
C ALA A 304 -9.09 -5.92 17.39
N LYS A 305 -8.97 -5.08 16.36
CA LYS A 305 -8.86 -5.46 14.95
C LYS A 305 -7.40 -5.32 14.51
N TYR A 306 -6.60 -6.35 14.77
CA TYR A 306 -5.17 -6.34 14.47
C TYR A 306 -4.81 -7.26 13.29
N ILE A 307 -3.91 -6.78 12.44
CA ILE A 307 -3.34 -7.48 11.31
C ILE A 307 -1.80 -7.44 11.43
N SER A 308 -1.17 -8.61 11.31
CA SER A 308 0.29 -8.72 11.36
C SER A 308 0.91 -8.27 10.05
N ALA A 309 1.81 -7.29 10.12
CA ALA A 309 2.67 -6.86 9.02
C ALA A 309 3.95 -6.20 9.58
N ALA A 310 5.00 -6.15 8.78
CA ALA A 310 6.09 -5.21 8.97
C ALA A 310 5.59 -3.78 8.73
N GLY A 311 6.31 -2.79 9.24
CA GLY A 311 5.92 -1.39 9.02
C GLY A 311 6.01 -0.91 7.58
N CYS A 312 6.70 -1.64 6.69
CA CYS A 312 6.80 -1.32 5.28
C CYS A 312 7.10 -2.60 4.49
N GLU A 313 7.67 -2.48 3.29
CA GLU A 313 8.14 -3.60 2.48
C GLU A 313 9.12 -4.51 3.27
N VAL A 314 8.90 -5.82 3.18
CA VAL A 314 9.86 -6.85 3.58
C VAL A 314 11.11 -6.72 2.68
N PRO A 315 12.29 -6.38 3.22
CA PRO A 315 13.46 -6.13 2.39
C PRO A 315 13.85 -7.37 1.57
N LYS A 316 14.29 -7.15 0.33
CA LYS A 316 14.72 -8.23 -0.60
C LYS A 316 15.73 -9.21 0.04
N ALA A 317 16.62 -8.72 0.88
CA ALA A 317 17.68 -9.51 1.52
C ALA A 317 17.26 -10.18 2.85
N THR A 318 15.96 -10.14 3.20
CA THR A 318 15.43 -10.82 4.39
C THR A 318 15.72 -12.31 4.34
N PRO A 319 16.37 -12.89 5.37
CA PRO A 319 16.52 -14.33 5.47
C PRO A 319 15.16 -15.04 5.47
N GLU A 320 15.07 -16.11 4.71
CA GLU A 320 13.83 -16.86 4.53
C GLU A 320 13.27 -17.39 5.85
N GLU A 321 14.14 -17.90 6.71
CA GLU A 321 13.80 -18.40 8.04
C GLU A 321 13.18 -17.33 8.94
N ASN A 322 13.60 -16.07 8.78
CA ASN A 322 13.03 -14.96 9.54
C ASN A 322 11.60 -14.68 9.07
N PHE A 323 11.35 -14.70 7.76
CA PHE A 323 9.99 -14.47 7.29
C PHE A 323 9.05 -15.65 7.56
N LEU A 324 9.56 -16.89 7.48
CA LEU A 324 8.83 -18.10 7.92
C LEU A 324 8.46 -18.04 9.40
N ALA A 325 9.34 -17.51 10.25
CA ALA A 325 9.08 -17.37 11.68
C ALA A 325 7.84 -16.49 11.97
N VAL A 326 7.50 -15.52 11.11
CA VAL A 326 6.25 -14.75 11.25
C VAL A 326 5.04 -15.68 11.18
N ALA A 327 4.94 -16.49 10.13
CA ALA A 327 3.81 -17.40 9.92
C ALA A 327 3.71 -18.47 11.01
N GLU A 328 4.85 -19.00 11.47
CA GLU A 328 4.89 -19.94 12.59
C GLU A 328 4.36 -19.32 13.87
N THR A 329 4.84 -18.12 14.22
CA THR A 329 4.39 -17.40 15.43
C THR A 329 2.89 -17.13 15.40
N LEU A 330 2.35 -16.69 14.26
CA LEU A 330 0.92 -16.42 14.12
C LEU A 330 0.05 -17.67 14.25
N ARG A 331 0.58 -18.85 13.88
CA ARG A 331 -0.10 -20.14 14.11
C ARG A 331 -0.07 -20.56 15.57
N GLU A 332 1.00 -20.24 16.29
CA GLU A 332 1.14 -20.54 17.72
C GLU A 332 0.27 -19.64 18.62
N LEU A 333 -0.05 -18.42 18.15
CA LEU A 333 -0.93 -17.46 18.85
C LEU A 333 -2.44 -17.72 18.67
N ALA A 334 -2.81 -18.66 17.79
CA ALA A 334 -4.19 -18.96 17.38
C ALA A 334 -5.06 -19.59 18.47
#